data_AF-A0A8H9HIP0-F1
#
_entry.id   AF-A0A8H9HIP0-F1
#
_cell.length_a   1.000
_cell.length_b   1.000
_cell.length_c   1.000
_cell.angle_alpha   90.00
_cell.angle_beta   90.00
_cell.angle_gamma   90.00
#
_symmetry.space_group_name_H-M   'P 1'
#
loop_
_entity.id
_entity.type
_entity.pdbx_description
1 polymer ?
#
loop_
_entity_poly.entity_id
_entity_poly.type
_entity_poly.pdbx_seq_one_letter_code
_entity_poly.pdbx_strand_id
1 'polypeptide(L)'
;MLEVPLVALCPAGHPLAAADGPLPVAALAGHALVSTPRGTGLRTALERALAEAGAAPTVAVEAAAPTQLAELAAHGLGVAVLPDPGAAAGLPVRRLTDPVPRVRIALAWPTGRPCAPPTAALLAHLRAAYPGP
;
A
#
# COMPACT_ATOMS: atom_id res chain seq x y z
N MET A 1 9.65 13.48 3.13
CA MET A 1 9.16 12.34 2.33
C MET A 1 8.63 11.33 3.32
N LEU A 2 7.45 10.78 3.08
CA LEU A 2 6.82 9.80 3.96
C LEU A 2 6.83 8.44 3.29
N GLU A 3 7.24 7.41 4.03
CA GLU A 3 7.13 6.03 3.58
C GLU A 3 6.02 5.33 4.35
N VAL A 4 4.99 4.90 3.63
CA VAL A 4 3.84 4.22 4.22
C VAL A 4 3.91 2.74 3.86
N PRO A 5 4.01 1.84 4.86
CA PRO A 5 4.01 0.41 4.59
C PRO A 5 2.65 -0.04 4.06
N LEU A 6 2.67 -1.03 3.16
CA LEU A 6 1.46 -1.72 2.73
C LEU A 6 1.20 -2.93 3.63
N VAL A 7 -0.08 -3.24 3.76
CA VAL A 7 -0.59 -4.42 4.45
C VAL A 7 -1.41 -5.27 3.47
N ALA A 8 -1.60 -6.54 3.82
CA ALA A 8 -2.55 -7.40 3.13
C ALA A 8 -3.86 -7.46 3.91
N LEU A 9 -4.96 -7.13 3.25
CA LEU A 9 -6.30 -7.27 3.77
C LEU A 9 -6.91 -8.54 3.19
N CYS A 10 -7.09 -9.54 4.05
CA CYS A 10 -7.55 -10.85 3.65
C CYS A 10 -9.07 -10.96 3.80
N PRO A 11 -9.79 -11.53 2.83
CA PRO A 11 -11.19 -11.92 3.02
C PRO A 11 -11.33 -12.85 4.23
N ALA A 12 -12.48 -12.80 4.90
CA ALA A 12 -12.78 -13.72 6.00
C ALA A 12 -12.69 -15.18 5.52
N GLY A 13 -12.00 -16.03 6.29
CA GLY A 13 -11.80 -17.44 5.94
C GLY A 13 -10.73 -17.70 4.86
N HIS A 14 -10.06 -16.67 4.34
CA HIS A 14 -8.95 -16.87 3.40
C HIS A 14 -7.75 -17.57 4.07
N PRO A 15 -7.01 -18.48 3.40
CA PRO A 15 -5.87 -19.19 4.01
C PRO A 15 -4.82 -18.27 4.65
N LEU A 16 -4.52 -17.14 4.01
CA LEU A 16 -3.60 -16.13 4.54
C LEU A 16 -4.14 -15.37 5.77
N ALA A 17 -5.44 -15.43 6.03
CA ALA A 17 -6.02 -14.90 7.26
C ALA A 17 -5.87 -15.86 8.45
N ALA A 18 -5.67 -17.17 8.19
CA ALA A 18 -5.59 -18.21 9.22
C ALA A 18 -4.21 -18.36 9.86
N ALA A 19 -3.15 -17.90 9.18
CA ALA A 19 -1.82 -17.80 9.78
C ALA A 19 -1.84 -16.79 10.94
N ASP A 20 -0.91 -16.85 11.89
CA ASP A 20 -0.73 -15.81 12.93
C ASP A 20 0.51 -14.96 12.65
N GLY A 21 0.48 -13.68 13.05
CA GLY A 21 1.64 -12.78 12.94
C GLY A 21 1.91 -12.14 11.56
N PRO A 22 3.09 -11.54 11.36
CA PRO A 22 3.47 -10.94 10.08
C PRO A 22 3.57 -11.97 8.94
N LEU A 23 3.31 -11.54 7.71
CA LEU A 23 3.31 -12.38 6.52
C LEU A 23 4.46 -11.97 5.58
N PRO A 24 5.36 -12.89 5.19
CA PRO A 24 6.34 -12.61 4.14
C PRO A 24 5.62 -12.22 2.85
N VAL A 25 6.07 -11.18 2.15
CA VAL A 25 5.41 -10.68 0.95
C VAL A 25 5.34 -11.75 -0.14
N ALA A 26 6.32 -12.66 -0.20
CA ALA A 26 6.32 -13.81 -1.10
C ALA A 26 5.10 -14.74 -0.91
N ALA A 27 4.50 -14.79 0.28
CA ALA A 27 3.31 -15.61 0.53
C ALA A 27 2.05 -15.07 -0.16
N LEU A 28 2.09 -13.86 -0.74
CA LEU A 28 1.04 -13.37 -1.63
C LEU A 28 1.07 -14.04 -3.01
N ALA A 29 2.20 -14.65 -3.39
CA ALA A 29 2.33 -15.35 -4.65
C ALA A 29 1.39 -16.57 -4.68
N GLY A 30 0.74 -16.80 -5.82
CA GLY A 30 -0.23 -17.89 -5.99
C GLY A 30 -1.63 -17.59 -5.44
N HIS A 31 -1.85 -16.44 -4.81
CA HIS A 31 -3.19 -15.97 -4.42
C HIS A 31 -3.71 -14.90 -5.40
N ALA A 32 -5.03 -14.86 -5.58
CA ALA A 32 -5.68 -13.79 -6.33
C ALA A 32 -5.57 -12.48 -5.53
N LEU A 33 -4.96 -11.46 -6.14
CA LEU A 33 -4.76 -10.16 -5.53
C LEU A 33 -5.71 -9.11 -6.10
N VAL A 34 -6.10 -8.19 -5.24
CA VAL A 34 -6.81 -6.95 -5.59
C VAL A 34 -5.83 -5.79 -5.38
N SER A 35 -5.53 -5.05 -6.45
CA SER A 35 -4.51 -3.98 -6.40
C SER A 35 -4.90 -2.83 -7.33
N THR A 36 -4.22 -1.70 -7.23
CA THR A 36 -4.32 -0.64 -8.23
C THR A 36 -3.76 -1.06 -9.59
N PRO A 37 -4.15 -0.36 -10.68
CA PRO A 37 -3.58 -0.57 -12.01
C PRO A 37 -2.07 -0.39 -12.05
N ARG A 38 -1.44 -1.00 -13.05
CA ARG A 38 0.00 -0.81 -13.35
C ARG A 38 0.34 0.68 -13.56
N GLY A 39 1.55 1.05 -13.17
CA GLY A 39 2.04 2.44 -13.22
C GLY A 39 1.69 3.28 -11.99
N THR A 40 0.86 2.77 -11.07
CA THR A 40 0.58 3.44 -9.79
C THR A 40 1.64 3.09 -8.74
N GLY A 41 1.89 4.01 -7.81
CA GLY A 41 2.90 3.83 -6.77
C GLY A 41 2.68 2.59 -5.90
N LEU A 42 1.42 2.26 -5.58
CA LEU A 42 1.04 1.07 -4.82
C LEU A 42 1.38 -0.21 -5.58
N ARG A 43 0.90 -0.33 -6.84
CA ARG A 43 1.19 -1.50 -7.67
C ARG A 43 2.68 -1.68 -7.90
N THR A 44 3.41 -0.61 -8.14
CA THR A 44 4.87 -0.64 -8.30
C THR A 44 5.59 -1.07 -7.02
N ALA A 45 5.14 -0.60 -5.84
CA ALA A 45 5.73 -1.03 -4.56
C ALA A 45 5.52 -2.52 -4.30
N LEU A 46 4.31 -3.03 -4.57
CA LEU A 46 3.98 -4.45 -4.47
C LEU A 46 4.83 -5.30 -5.45
N GLU A 47 4.86 -4.92 -6.72
CA GLU A 47 5.63 -5.65 -7.75
C GLU A 47 7.13 -5.69 -7.43
N ARG A 48 7.71 -4.58 -6.94
CA ARG A 48 9.11 -4.54 -6.52
C ARG A 48 9.39 -5.46 -5.33
N ALA A 49 8.59 -5.37 -4.28
CA ALA A 49 8.78 -6.20 -3.09
C ALA A 49 8.65 -7.70 -3.40
N LEU A 50 7.67 -8.08 -4.23
CA LEU A 50 7.53 -9.45 -4.71
C LEU A 50 8.71 -9.89 -5.57
N ALA A 51 9.15 -9.06 -6.52
CA ALA A 51 10.29 -9.38 -7.38
C ALA A 51 11.58 -9.57 -6.57
N GLU A 52 11.83 -8.72 -5.57
CA GLU A 52 12.95 -8.85 -4.63
C GLU A 52 12.89 -10.17 -3.84
N ALA A 53 11.68 -10.64 -3.53
CA ALA A 53 11.46 -11.94 -2.89
C ALA A 53 11.41 -13.13 -3.88
N GLY A 54 11.72 -12.91 -5.17
CA GLY A 54 11.71 -13.96 -6.20
C GLY A 54 10.32 -14.38 -6.68
N ALA A 55 9.30 -13.54 -6.45
CA ALA A 55 7.90 -13.81 -6.74
C ALA A 55 7.28 -12.74 -7.66
N ALA A 56 6.05 -13.00 -8.13
CA ALA A 56 5.27 -12.05 -8.94
C ALA A 56 3.80 -12.03 -8.49
N PRO A 57 3.12 -10.87 -8.57
CA PRO A 57 1.72 -10.78 -8.17
C PRO A 57 0.78 -11.37 -9.22
N THR A 58 -0.26 -12.08 -8.77
CA THR A 58 -1.40 -12.49 -9.60
C THR A 58 -2.57 -11.57 -9.33
N VAL A 59 -2.59 -10.39 -9.97
CA VAL A 59 -3.69 -9.43 -9.79
C VAL A 59 -4.90 -9.83 -10.63
N ALA A 60 -5.97 -10.22 -9.95
CA ALA A 60 -7.21 -10.68 -10.54
C ALA A 60 -8.21 -9.54 -10.77
N VAL A 61 -8.19 -8.52 -9.91
CA VAL A 61 -9.08 -7.36 -9.99
C VAL A 61 -8.30 -6.09 -9.73
N GLU A 62 -8.60 -5.05 -10.51
CA GLU A 62 -8.01 -3.72 -10.35
C GLU A 62 -9.05 -2.69 -9.92
N ALA A 63 -8.69 -1.81 -8.98
CA ALA A 63 -9.51 -0.66 -8.59
C ALA A 63 -8.67 0.58 -8.31
N ALA A 64 -9.26 1.77 -8.41
CA ALA A 64 -8.51 3.02 -8.41
C ALA A 64 -8.16 3.54 -7.00
N ALA A 65 -8.96 3.18 -5.98
CA ALA A 65 -8.81 3.72 -4.62
C ALA A 65 -8.62 2.61 -3.56
N PRO A 66 -7.83 2.85 -2.50
CA PRO A 66 -7.64 1.90 -1.40
C PRO A 66 -8.94 1.41 -0.75
N THR A 67 -9.94 2.30 -0.61
CA THR A 67 -11.26 1.93 -0.07
C THR A 67 -11.97 0.91 -0.95
N GLN A 68 -11.91 1.08 -2.28
CA GLN A 68 -12.47 0.11 -3.23
C GLN A 68 -11.73 -1.22 -3.17
N LEU A 69 -10.41 -1.22 -3.02
CA LEU A 69 -9.65 -2.47 -2.84
C LEU A 69 -10.14 -3.22 -1.59
N ALA A 70 -10.36 -2.50 -0.49
CA ALA A 70 -10.87 -3.08 0.75
C ALA A 70 -12.29 -3.66 0.59
N GLU A 71 -13.19 -2.94 -0.08
CA GLU A 71 -14.56 -3.40 -0.40
C GLU A 71 -14.54 -4.68 -1.24
N LEU A 72 -13.69 -4.72 -2.28
CA LEU A 72 -13.57 -5.91 -3.15
C LEU A 72 -13.00 -7.12 -2.38
N ALA A 73 -12.05 -6.91 -1.46
CA ALA A 73 -11.59 -7.96 -0.56
C ALA A 73 -12.68 -8.42 0.41
N ALA A 74 -13.52 -7.51 0.92
CA ALA A 74 -14.67 -7.86 1.74
C ALA A 74 -15.69 -8.73 1.00
N HIS A 75 -15.81 -8.52 -0.32
CA HIS A 75 -16.61 -9.36 -1.21
C HIS A 75 -15.91 -10.64 -1.68
N GLY A 76 -14.70 -10.94 -1.18
CA GLY A 76 -14.01 -12.20 -1.47
C GLY A 76 -13.35 -12.29 -2.85
N LEU A 77 -13.14 -11.16 -3.54
CA LEU A 77 -12.55 -11.14 -4.87
C LEU A 77 -11.02 -11.32 -4.88
N GLY A 78 -10.41 -11.40 -3.69
CA GLY A 78 -8.98 -11.65 -3.51
C GLY A 78 -8.43 -10.92 -2.29
N VAL A 79 -7.13 -11.02 -2.10
CA VAL A 79 -6.41 -10.31 -1.04
C VAL A 79 -6.07 -8.91 -1.53
N ALA A 80 -6.55 -7.89 -0.83
CA ALA A 80 -6.20 -6.52 -1.18
C ALA A 80 -4.86 -6.13 -0.57
N VAL A 81 -3.99 -5.49 -1.36
CA VAL A 81 -2.76 -4.89 -0.84
C VAL A 81 -2.93 -3.38 -0.86
N LEU A 82 -2.84 -2.73 0.31
CA LEU A 82 -3.06 -1.30 0.44
C LEU A 82 -2.33 -0.70 1.65
N PRO A 83 -2.19 0.64 1.76
CA PRO A 83 -1.78 1.27 3.01
C PRO A 83 -2.71 0.87 4.13
N ASP A 84 -2.20 0.74 5.37
CA ASP A 84 -3.01 0.32 6.51
C ASP A 84 -4.30 1.17 6.64
N PRO A 85 -5.49 0.58 6.42
CA PRO A 85 -6.76 1.30 6.52
C PRO A 85 -7.21 1.54 7.97
N GLY A 86 -6.43 1.06 8.95
CA GLY A 86 -6.80 1.07 10.37
C GLY A 86 -7.97 0.13 10.65
N ALA A 87 -8.68 0.40 11.75
CA ALA A 87 -9.79 -0.44 12.22
C ALA A 87 -11.02 -0.43 11.27
N ALA A 88 -11.06 0.46 10.29
CA ALA A 88 -12.21 0.69 9.42
C ALA A 88 -12.49 -0.46 8.43
N ALA A 89 -11.54 -1.38 8.23
CA ALA A 89 -11.67 -2.40 7.20
C ALA A 89 -12.59 -3.59 7.57
N GLY A 90 -12.84 -3.83 8.86
CA GLY A 90 -13.69 -4.95 9.31
C GLY A 90 -13.20 -6.35 8.91
N LEU A 91 -11.97 -6.46 8.38
CA LEU A 91 -11.36 -7.69 7.86
C LEU A 91 -10.00 -7.93 8.52
N PRO A 92 -9.51 -9.19 8.53
CA PRO A 92 -8.16 -9.51 8.96
C PRO A 92 -7.09 -8.73 8.18
N VAL A 93 -6.34 -7.89 8.89
CA VAL A 93 -5.19 -7.15 8.36
C VAL A 93 -3.89 -7.89 8.71
N ARG A 94 -3.04 -8.11 7.71
CA ARG A 94 -1.73 -8.75 7.85
C ARG A 94 -0.63 -7.76 7.50
N ARG A 95 0.30 -7.56 8.43
CA ARG A 95 1.55 -6.82 8.15
C ARG A 95 2.39 -7.64 7.19
N LEU A 96 2.95 -7.00 6.16
CA LEU A 96 3.84 -7.63 5.21
C LEU A 96 5.31 -7.47 5.62
N THR A 97 6.12 -8.50 5.43
CA THR A 97 7.57 -8.51 5.73
C THR A 97 8.40 -9.08 4.58
N ASP A 98 9.71 -8.90 4.65
CA ASP A 98 10.71 -9.63 3.86
C ASP A 98 10.49 -9.66 2.32
N PRO A 99 10.61 -8.51 1.63
CA PRO A 99 10.73 -7.15 2.16
C PRO A 99 9.36 -6.47 2.39
N VAL A 100 9.33 -5.42 3.22
CA VAL A 100 8.11 -4.63 3.46
C VAL A 100 7.83 -3.73 2.24
N PRO A 101 6.74 -3.94 1.47
CA PRO A 101 6.36 -3.01 0.41
C PRO A 101 5.96 -1.66 1.00
N ARG A 102 6.50 -0.57 0.45
CA ARG A 102 6.27 0.80 0.90
C ARG A 102 5.91 1.72 -0.25
N VAL A 103 4.86 2.52 -0.07
CA VAL A 103 4.57 3.65 -0.97
C VAL A 103 5.21 4.92 -0.43
N ARG A 104 5.73 5.74 -1.34
CA ARG A 104 6.33 7.03 -0.99
C ARG A 104 5.34 8.15 -1.27
N ILE A 105 5.12 9.00 -0.28
CA ILE A 105 4.35 10.23 -0.40
C ILE A 105 5.33 11.39 -0.30
N ALA A 106 5.30 12.25 -1.31
CA ALA A 106 6.19 13.40 -1.41
C ALA A 106 5.42 14.64 -1.83
N LEU A 107 5.93 15.79 -1.41
CA LEU A 107 5.51 17.09 -1.89
C LEU A 107 6.38 17.45 -3.09
N ALA A 108 5.76 17.83 -4.20
CA ALA A 108 6.44 18.26 -5.41
C ALA A 108 5.99 19.67 -5.79
N TRP A 109 6.94 20.53 -6.15
CA TRP A 109 6.66 21.88 -6.63
C TRP A 109 7.71 22.30 -7.68
N PRO A 110 7.37 23.22 -8.60
CA PRO A 110 8.33 23.72 -9.59
C PRO A 110 9.50 24.44 -8.91
N THR A 111 10.73 24.15 -9.33
CA THR A 111 11.95 24.81 -8.82
C THR A 111 12.31 26.08 -9.59
N GLY A 112 11.74 26.27 -10.78
CA GLY A 112 12.04 27.41 -11.66
C GLY A 112 11.36 28.73 -11.30
N ARG A 113 10.63 28.81 -10.18
CA ARG A 113 9.97 30.04 -9.72
C ARG A 113 10.18 30.20 -8.21
N PRO A 114 10.35 31.45 -7.71
CA PRO A 114 10.36 31.71 -6.28
C PRO A 114 9.10 31.16 -5.62
N CYS A 115 9.27 30.48 -4.48
CA CYS A 115 8.16 29.93 -3.71
C CYS A 115 7.34 31.09 -3.13
N ALA A 116 6.05 31.18 -3.49
CA ALA A 116 5.17 32.21 -2.94
C ALA A 116 5.06 32.05 -1.40
N PRO A 117 4.88 33.15 -0.63
CA PRO A 117 4.86 33.08 0.83
C PRO A 117 3.87 32.06 1.43
N PRO A 118 2.62 31.90 0.92
CA PRO A 118 1.71 30.88 1.42
C PRO A 118 2.21 29.45 1.19
N THR A 119 2.83 29.18 0.04
CA THR A 119 3.41 27.88 -0.27
C THR A 119 4.59 27.58 0.64
N ALA A 120 5.46 28.57 0.90
CA ALA A 120 6.58 28.41 1.82
C ALA A 120 6.09 28.12 3.25
N ALA A 121 5.05 28.82 3.73
CA ALA A 121 4.44 28.58 5.03
C ALA A 121 3.82 27.17 5.12
N LEU A 122 3.09 26.73 4.09
CA LEU A 122 2.54 25.37 4.03
C LEU A 122 3.64 24.31 4.03
N LEU A 123 4.71 24.49 3.25
CA LEU A 123 5.84 23.56 3.23
C LEU A 123 6.53 23.48 4.59
N ALA A 124 6.71 24.61 5.27
CA ALA A 124 7.26 24.63 6.63
C ALA A 124 6.35 23.89 7.62
N HIS A 125 5.04 24.14 7.56
CA HIS A 125 4.05 23.47 8.40
C HIS A 125 4.04 21.96 8.18
N LEU A 126 3.98 21.50 6.92
CA LEU A 126 3.95 20.09 6.58
C LEU A 126 5.26 19.38 6.95
N ARG A 127 6.42 20.04 6.82
CA ARG A 127 7.71 19.48 7.29
C ARG A 127 7.76 19.31 8.81
N ALA A 128 7.16 20.23 9.56
CA ALA A 128 7.08 20.13 11.01
C ALA A 128 6.09 19.05 11.47
N ALA A 129 4.94 18.93 10.80
CA ALA A 129 3.93 17.93 11.11
C ALA A 129 4.34 16.51 10.69
N TYR A 130 5.15 16.40 9.63
CA TYR A 130 5.62 15.15 9.05
C TYR A 130 7.14 15.18 8.88
N PRO A 131 7.91 15.10 9.99
CA PRO A 131 9.35 14.95 9.90
C PRO A 131 9.65 13.70 9.07
N GLY A 132 10.53 13.83 8.07
CA GLY A 132 10.99 12.67 7.32
C GLY A 132 11.72 11.67 8.25
N PRO A 133 11.94 10.43 7.78
CA PRO A 133 12.87 9.53 8.45
C PRO A 133 14.29 10.13 8.51
#